data_AF-A0A6A5BGY7-F1
#
_entry.id   AF-A0A6A5BGY7-F1
#
_cell.length_a   1.000
_cell.length_b   1.000
_cell.length_c   1.000
_cell.angle_alpha   90.00
_cell.angle_beta   90.00
_cell.angle_gamma   90.00
#
_symmetry.space_group_name_H-M   'P 1'
#
loop_
_entity.id
_entity.type
_entity.pdbx_description
1 polymer ?
#
loop_
_entity_poly.entity_id
_entity_poly.type
_entity_poly.pdbx_seq_one_letter_code
_entity_poly.pdbx_strand_id
1 'polypeptide(L)'
;MTSVASSKASTASQKREKLKALLSDKVLDMIKKGNKDVKITPEVLSLISKEVDALIKDGKGSESELKRIATKAKNLLPRNTSSTSSGSKPSVPPIDTKSVASRQSDSRNEEYSQTSDVKPSKEEEEEEMLITTLGGQFGGGLKKSVKPKAKPTTGDDIWAAIALKDTEEYHKEQHEEFLRQKNKQVELRQTLKQQSEENKRQQELKKQMEQKYIEEQQEIIKKEIEEEKKREEERKQRIIEEKRIRDQQLEQSKMRKQMIEHKKKEEEEELVQKLKKQITKEKEKEIKTREQNKKELSSFLAYNDTIKARKEEEAKKEIEEDIKALKAYEEKQRQQELRREMEMKKMYERQSFSIALATKLEANLDEKAKEDEKKAERIQAEMEMKKELEHKKKLEKLKKQKEEIMDTLAKQIQNKFDEKREQLSQELEMKKKIEEDIKKAEQEEKERRNRLKESLKHQREVLTEQVKQKQEFSAKMSAMSETEMKLNSDRLKKINVL
;
A
#
# COMPACT_ATOMS: atom_id res chain seq x y z
N MET A 1 -29.60 -10.84 -14.84
CA MET A 1 -29.66 -11.29 -13.43
C MET A 1 -28.27 -11.50 -12.80
N THR A 2 -27.36 -10.52 -12.91
CA THR A 2 -25.94 -10.66 -12.47
C THR A 2 -25.55 -9.78 -11.26
N SER A 3 -26.47 -8.99 -10.69
CA SER A 3 -26.17 -8.07 -9.57
C SER A 3 -26.11 -8.73 -8.18
N VAL A 4 -26.52 -9.99 -8.04
CA VAL A 4 -26.56 -10.70 -6.75
C VAL A 4 -25.20 -11.31 -6.37
N ALA A 5 -24.28 -11.48 -7.32
CA ALA A 5 -22.95 -12.06 -7.05
C ALA A 5 -21.98 -11.04 -6.42
N SER A 6 -22.08 -9.76 -6.78
CA SER A 6 -21.19 -8.69 -6.29
C SER A 6 -21.43 -8.37 -4.80
N SER A 7 -22.68 -8.40 -4.35
CA SER A 7 -23.03 -8.16 -2.94
C SER A 7 -22.59 -9.29 -2.01
N LYS A 8 -22.60 -10.54 -2.49
CA LYS A 8 -22.12 -11.71 -1.71
C LYS A 8 -20.60 -11.70 -1.53
N ALA A 9 -19.83 -11.28 -2.53
CA ALA A 9 -18.36 -11.18 -2.42
C ALA A 9 -17.91 -10.11 -1.40
N SER A 10 -18.62 -8.97 -1.34
CA SER A 10 -18.34 -7.90 -0.38
C SER A 10 -18.59 -8.35 1.07
N THR A 11 -19.71 -9.04 1.33
CA THR A 11 -20.03 -9.55 2.67
C THR A 11 -19.09 -10.67 3.12
N ALA A 12 -18.61 -11.52 2.20
CA ALA A 12 -17.63 -12.57 2.52
C ALA A 12 -16.24 -11.99 2.87
N SER A 13 -15.81 -10.94 2.16
CA SER A 13 -14.56 -10.23 2.46
C SER A 13 -14.62 -9.55 3.83
N GLN A 14 -15.72 -8.86 4.13
CA GLN A 14 -15.93 -8.21 5.43
C GLN A 14 -15.97 -9.22 6.60
N LYS A 15 -16.58 -10.40 6.39
CA LYS A 15 -16.60 -11.47 7.41
C LYS A 15 -15.20 -12.04 7.67
N ARG A 16 -14.37 -12.21 6.63
CA ARG A 16 -12.98 -12.65 6.77
C ARG A 16 -12.13 -11.63 7.52
N GLU A 17 -12.31 -10.35 7.22
CA GLU A 17 -11.58 -9.27 7.89
C GLU A 17 -11.96 -9.14 9.38
N LYS A 18 -13.26 -9.26 9.70
CA LYS A 18 -13.73 -9.31 11.09
C LYS A 18 -13.19 -10.53 11.85
N LEU A 19 -13.16 -11.70 11.21
CA LEU A 19 -12.60 -12.91 11.81
C LEU A 19 -11.09 -12.77 12.07
N LYS A 20 -10.35 -12.18 11.11
CA LYS A 20 -8.93 -11.87 11.25
C LYS A 20 -8.65 -10.95 12.44
N ALA A 21 -9.44 -9.89 12.60
CA ALA A 21 -9.32 -8.97 13.72
C ALA A 21 -9.53 -9.71 15.06
N LEU A 22 -10.62 -10.48 15.17
CA LEU A 22 -10.93 -11.24 16.38
C LEU A 22 -9.85 -12.27 16.75
N LEU A 23 -9.28 -12.97 15.77
CA LEU A 23 -8.20 -13.94 16.00
C LEU A 23 -6.90 -13.24 16.40
N SER A 24 -6.59 -12.10 15.79
CA SER A 24 -5.41 -11.29 16.13
C SER A 24 -5.51 -10.74 17.55
N ASP A 25 -6.68 -10.21 17.94
CA ASP A 25 -6.94 -9.71 19.29
C ASP A 25 -6.84 -10.82 20.33
N LYS A 26 -7.38 -12.02 20.02
CA LYS A 26 -7.27 -13.18 20.91
C LYS A 26 -5.82 -13.62 21.12
N VAL A 27 -4.97 -13.57 20.09
CA VAL A 27 -3.52 -13.86 20.21
C VAL A 27 -2.83 -12.79 21.06
N LEU A 28 -3.17 -11.51 20.88
CA LEU A 28 -2.63 -10.40 21.69
C LEU A 28 -3.02 -10.52 23.16
N ASP A 29 -4.27 -10.89 23.45
CA ASP A 29 -4.73 -11.14 24.81
C ASP A 29 -3.97 -12.31 25.45
N MET A 30 -3.71 -13.38 24.70
CA MET A 30 -2.90 -14.50 25.20
C MET A 30 -1.45 -14.11 25.53
N ILE A 31 -0.86 -13.18 24.78
CA ILE A 31 0.48 -12.64 25.05
C ILE A 31 0.46 -11.77 26.32
N LYS A 32 -0.57 -10.91 26.47
CA LYS A 32 -0.74 -10.00 27.61
C LYS A 32 -1.17 -10.72 28.90
N LYS A 33 -1.81 -11.89 28.81
CA LYS A 33 -2.35 -12.65 29.96
C LYS A 33 -1.28 -13.08 30.99
N GLY A 34 0.01 -12.97 30.66
CA GLY A 34 1.10 -13.22 31.60
C GLY A 34 1.89 -11.99 32.03
N ASN A 35 1.73 -10.83 31.38
CA ASN A 35 2.51 -9.63 31.67
C ASN A 35 1.88 -8.39 30.98
N LYS A 36 1.21 -7.53 31.77
CA LYS A 36 0.36 -6.43 31.24
C LYS A 36 1.16 -5.30 30.55
N ASP A 37 2.45 -5.16 30.87
CA ASP A 37 3.32 -4.07 30.39
C ASP A 37 4.18 -4.43 29.17
N VAL A 38 3.86 -5.53 28.47
CA VAL A 38 4.62 -5.94 27.28
C VAL A 38 4.33 -4.99 26.13
N LYS A 39 5.33 -4.17 25.78
CA LYS A 39 5.31 -3.33 24.58
C LYS A 39 5.41 -4.21 23.34
N ILE A 40 4.29 -4.36 22.64
CA ILE A 40 4.23 -5.12 21.39
C ILE A 40 4.84 -4.27 20.28
N THR A 41 5.92 -4.75 19.68
CA THR A 41 6.56 -4.07 18.55
C THR A 41 5.75 -4.24 17.26
N PRO A 42 5.83 -3.31 16.29
CA PRO A 42 5.12 -3.42 15.02
C PRO A 42 5.51 -4.68 14.22
N GLU A 43 6.73 -5.19 14.40
CA GLU A 43 7.19 -6.44 13.78
C GLU A 43 6.42 -7.65 14.28
N VAL A 44 6.12 -7.71 15.58
CA VAL A 44 5.33 -8.78 16.20
C VAL A 44 3.87 -8.72 15.74
N LEU A 45 3.29 -7.52 15.58
CA LEU A 45 1.95 -7.36 15.01
C LEU A 45 1.87 -7.83 13.56
N SER A 46 2.88 -7.51 12.74
CA SER A 46 2.96 -8.00 11.36
C SER A 46 3.08 -9.53 11.31
N LEU A 47 3.85 -10.13 12.20
CA LEU A 47 3.97 -11.59 12.29
C LEU A 47 2.64 -12.25 12.67
N ILE A 48 1.95 -11.74 13.68
CA ILE A 48 0.63 -12.23 14.10
C ILE A 48 -0.36 -12.13 12.95
N SER A 49 -0.43 -10.99 12.25
CA SER A 49 -1.33 -10.83 11.11
C SER A 49 -1.06 -11.84 9.99
N LYS A 50 0.22 -12.11 9.66
CA LYS A 50 0.59 -13.05 8.59
C LYS A 50 0.23 -14.50 8.94
N GLU A 51 0.47 -14.90 10.18
CA GLU A 51 0.16 -16.25 10.65
C GLU A 51 -1.35 -16.47 10.81
N VAL A 52 -2.10 -15.44 11.25
CA VAL A 52 -3.57 -15.47 11.29
C VAL A 52 -4.18 -15.52 9.89
N ASP A 53 -3.62 -14.78 8.92
CA ASP A 53 -4.03 -14.89 7.51
C ASP A 53 -3.80 -16.30 6.94
N ALA A 54 -2.68 -16.94 7.30
CA ALA A 54 -2.39 -18.31 6.90
C ALA A 54 -3.41 -19.30 7.50
N LEU A 55 -3.75 -19.16 8.79
CA LEU A 55 -4.79 -19.99 9.43
C LEU A 55 -6.17 -19.83 8.78
N ILE A 56 -6.56 -18.60 8.44
CA ILE A 56 -7.84 -18.34 7.77
C ILE A 56 -7.84 -18.95 6.35
N LYS A 57 -6.69 -18.95 5.67
CA LYS A 57 -6.54 -19.54 4.33
C LYS A 57 -6.61 -21.08 4.37
N ASP A 58 -6.04 -21.69 5.40
CA ASP A 58 -6.00 -23.15 5.56
C ASP A 58 -7.29 -23.72 6.19
N GLY A 59 -8.22 -22.86 6.62
CA GLY A 59 -9.53 -23.25 7.15
C GLY A 59 -9.48 -23.93 8.52
N LYS A 60 -8.34 -23.85 9.22
CA LYS A 60 -8.09 -24.47 10.53
C LYS A 60 -7.83 -23.34 11.53
N GLY A 61 -8.79 -23.13 12.43
CA GLY A 61 -8.73 -22.10 13.46
C GLY A 61 -8.80 -22.72 14.85
N SER A 62 -7.96 -23.72 15.12
CA SER A 62 -7.96 -24.39 16.42
C SER A 62 -7.30 -23.51 17.49
N GLU A 63 -7.75 -23.65 18.75
CA GLU A 63 -7.16 -22.86 19.84
C GLU A 63 -5.68 -23.16 20.04
N SER A 64 -5.25 -24.41 19.81
CA SER A 64 -3.85 -24.85 19.90
C SER A 64 -2.93 -24.14 18.91
N GLU A 65 -3.39 -23.88 17.69
CA GLU A 65 -2.65 -23.11 16.69
C GLU A 65 -2.49 -21.64 17.11
N LEU A 66 -3.53 -21.04 17.69
CA LEU A 66 -3.44 -19.68 18.26
C LEU A 66 -2.44 -19.63 19.43
N LYS A 67 -2.40 -20.66 20.29
CA LYS A 67 -1.36 -20.75 21.36
C LYS A 67 0.04 -20.83 20.76
N ARG A 68 0.21 -21.54 19.65
CA ARG A 68 1.51 -21.66 18.96
C ARG A 68 1.96 -20.34 18.34
N ILE A 69 1.05 -19.56 17.77
CA ILE A 69 1.35 -18.21 17.28
C ILE A 69 1.71 -17.30 18.46
N ALA A 70 0.97 -17.37 19.55
CA ALA A 70 1.24 -16.58 20.75
C ALA A 70 2.62 -16.90 21.36
N THR A 71 3.03 -18.18 21.43
CA THR A 71 4.36 -18.55 21.93
C THR A 71 5.47 -18.10 20.97
N LYS A 72 5.27 -18.23 19.65
CA LYS A 72 6.22 -17.75 18.64
C LYS A 72 6.41 -16.22 18.70
N ALA A 73 5.31 -15.48 18.83
CA ALA A 73 5.32 -14.03 19.02
C ALA A 73 5.97 -13.61 20.35
N LYS A 74 5.71 -14.37 21.44
CA LYS A 74 6.32 -14.14 22.75
C LYS A 74 7.84 -14.32 22.76
N ASN A 75 8.37 -15.23 21.95
CA ASN A 75 9.82 -15.45 21.83
C ASN A 75 10.55 -14.34 21.06
N LEU A 76 9.83 -13.57 20.24
CA LEU A 76 10.39 -12.44 19.49
C LEU A 76 10.34 -11.12 20.28
N LEU A 77 9.60 -11.09 21.39
CA LEU A 77 9.59 -9.94 22.28
C LEU A 77 10.90 -9.88 23.07
N PRO A 78 11.50 -8.69 23.24
CA PRO A 78 12.71 -8.54 24.03
C PRO A 78 12.44 -9.02 25.46
N ARG A 79 13.13 -10.09 25.86
CA ARG A 79 13.02 -10.67 27.19
C ARG A 79 13.64 -9.65 28.15
N ASN A 80 12.81 -8.92 28.90
CA ASN A 80 13.29 -8.11 30.02
C ASN A 80 13.91 -9.06 31.06
N THR A 81 15.22 -9.31 30.93
CA THR A 81 16.01 -10.09 31.88
C THR A 81 16.33 -9.21 33.08
N SER A 82 15.33 -8.95 33.92
CA SER A 82 15.58 -8.57 35.31
C SER A 82 15.71 -9.86 36.14
N SER A 83 16.83 -10.56 35.95
CA SER A 83 17.29 -11.59 36.87
C SER A 83 18.80 -11.50 36.98
N THR A 84 19.20 -10.84 38.05
CA THR A 84 20.52 -10.84 38.68
C THR A 84 21.00 -12.28 38.88
N SER A 85 22.04 -12.69 38.16
CA SER A 85 23.01 -13.67 38.66
C SER A 85 24.34 -13.53 37.94
N SER A 86 25.36 -13.30 38.75
CA SER A 86 26.78 -13.20 38.50
C SER A 86 27.40 -14.21 37.54
N GLY A 87 28.27 -13.70 36.66
CA GLY A 87 29.63 -14.22 36.48
C GLY A 87 29.82 -15.51 35.67
N SER A 88 30.25 -15.36 34.41
CA SER A 88 31.46 -16.02 33.88
C SER A 88 31.71 -15.60 32.43
N LYS A 89 32.99 -15.68 32.05
CA LYS A 89 33.64 -15.11 30.87
C LYS A 89 33.21 -15.72 29.51
N PRO A 90 33.50 -15.05 28.39
CA PRO A 90 33.11 -15.48 27.04
C PRO A 90 34.14 -16.43 26.42
N SER A 91 33.74 -17.30 25.47
CA SER A 91 34.42 -17.53 24.18
C SER A 91 33.91 -18.78 23.44
N VAL A 92 33.67 -18.60 22.12
CA VAL A 92 33.52 -19.58 21.01
C VAL A 92 32.19 -20.36 20.85
N PRO A 93 31.45 -20.18 19.74
CA PRO A 93 30.47 -21.16 19.27
C PRO A 93 31.12 -22.23 18.38
N PRO A 94 30.74 -23.52 18.50
CA PRO A 94 31.18 -24.56 17.58
C PRO A 94 30.37 -24.51 16.28
N ILE A 95 31.08 -24.72 15.18
CA ILE A 95 30.55 -24.99 13.85
C ILE A 95 30.06 -26.43 13.85
N ASP A 96 28.76 -26.65 13.69
CA ASP A 96 28.20 -27.98 13.46
C ASP A 96 27.84 -28.16 11.98
N THR A 97 28.69 -28.92 11.30
CA THR A 97 28.44 -29.51 9.99
C THR A 97 27.89 -30.93 10.17
N LYS A 98 26.93 -31.30 9.34
CA LYS A 98 26.44 -32.66 9.01
C LYS A 98 25.31 -33.22 9.89
N SER A 99 24.13 -33.27 9.29
CA SER A 99 23.14 -34.33 9.52
C SER A 99 22.27 -34.46 8.27
N VAL A 100 22.77 -35.23 7.31
CA VAL A 100 21.99 -35.79 6.20
C VAL A 100 21.97 -37.29 6.44
N ALA A 101 20.84 -37.81 6.92
CA ALA A 101 20.56 -39.24 6.85
C ALA A 101 19.06 -39.50 6.89
N SER A 102 18.62 -40.19 5.83
CA SER A 102 17.67 -41.29 5.84
C SER A 102 16.20 -41.01 6.17
N ARG A 103 15.34 -41.19 5.15
CA ARG A 103 14.17 -42.06 5.27
C ARG A 103 13.71 -42.56 3.89
N GLN A 104 13.95 -43.85 3.66
CA GLN A 104 13.24 -44.69 2.68
C GLN A 104 11.86 -45.07 3.22
N SER A 105 10.87 -45.13 2.32
CA SER A 105 9.78 -46.14 2.22
C SER A 105 8.95 -45.74 0.98
N ASP A 106 8.96 -46.48 -0.12
CA ASP A 106 8.27 -47.74 -0.43
C ASP A 106 6.73 -47.70 -0.32
N SER A 107 6.09 -47.71 -1.50
CA SER A 107 4.81 -48.35 -1.88
C SER A 107 4.49 -47.83 -3.30
N ARG A 108 4.68 -48.55 -4.42
CA ARG A 108 4.08 -49.82 -4.88
C ARG A 108 2.58 -49.88 -4.63
N ASN A 109 1.80 -49.57 -5.67
CA ASN A 109 0.62 -50.35 -6.00
C ASN A 109 0.35 -50.31 -7.52
N GLU A 110 0.30 -51.51 -8.09
CA GLU A 110 -0.26 -51.86 -9.38
C GLU A 110 -1.80 -51.81 -9.31
N GLU A 111 -2.43 -51.67 -10.48
CA GLU A 111 -3.69 -52.29 -10.94
C GLU A 111 -4.47 -51.30 -11.82
N TYR A 112 -5.22 -51.68 -12.86
CA TYR A 112 -5.41 -52.86 -13.69
C TYR A 112 -6.59 -52.49 -14.61
N SER A 113 -6.60 -52.96 -15.88
CA SER A 113 -7.79 -53.11 -16.76
C SER A 113 -8.51 -51.84 -17.25
N GLN A 114 -9.14 -51.73 -18.43
CA GLN A 114 -9.78 -52.65 -19.41
C GLN A 114 -9.76 -51.88 -20.77
N THR A 115 -9.38 -52.38 -21.96
CA THR A 115 -9.97 -53.36 -22.90
C THR A 115 -11.48 -53.24 -23.19
N SER A 116 -11.79 -52.97 -24.48
CA SER A 116 -12.95 -53.35 -25.34
C SER A 116 -13.31 -52.15 -26.23
N ASP A 117 -13.31 -52.17 -27.57
CA ASP A 117 -13.59 -53.19 -28.59
C ASP A 117 -15.02 -53.74 -28.51
N VAL A 118 -16.00 -53.09 -29.17
CA VAL A 118 -17.24 -53.68 -29.72
C VAL A 118 -17.87 -52.76 -30.80
N LYS A 119 -17.83 -53.30 -32.03
CA LYS A 119 -18.79 -53.37 -33.16
C LYS A 119 -19.63 -52.18 -33.70
N PRO A 120 -19.79 -52.13 -35.05
CA PRO A 120 -20.88 -51.46 -35.75
C PRO A 120 -22.15 -52.32 -35.75
N SER A 121 -23.31 -51.69 -35.56
CA SER A 121 -24.63 -52.31 -35.70
C SER A 121 -25.07 -52.30 -37.16
N LYS A 122 -25.40 -53.52 -37.60
CA LYS A 122 -26.00 -53.94 -38.86
C LYS A 122 -27.52 -53.79 -38.81
N GLU A 123 -28.10 -53.61 -40.00
CA GLU A 123 -29.33 -54.24 -40.53
C GLU A 123 -30.60 -54.26 -39.65
N GLU A 124 -31.62 -53.57 -40.14
CA GLU A 124 -33.05 -53.95 -40.13
C GLU A 124 -33.74 -53.09 -41.21
N GLU A 125 -34.75 -53.50 -41.96
CA GLU A 125 -35.18 -54.77 -42.52
C GLU A 125 -36.20 -54.34 -43.60
N GLU A 126 -36.24 -55.05 -44.73
CA GLU A 126 -37.23 -54.84 -45.78
C GLU A 126 -38.60 -55.33 -45.29
N GLU A 127 -39.58 -54.43 -45.16
CA GLU A 127 -40.99 -54.83 -45.13
C GLU A 127 -41.58 -54.76 -46.56
N GLU A 128 -41.43 -55.87 -47.28
CA GLU A 128 -42.32 -56.24 -48.37
C GLU A 128 -43.73 -56.47 -47.79
N MET A 129 -44.58 -55.45 -47.84
CA MET A 129 -46.02 -55.65 -47.66
C MET A 129 -46.63 -56.32 -48.90
N LEU A 130 -46.68 -57.64 -48.83
CA LEU A 130 -47.67 -58.52 -49.45
C LEU A 130 -49.10 -58.02 -49.16
N ILE A 131 -49.67 -57.20 -50.05
CA ILE A 131 -51.14 -57.09 -50.18
C ILE A 131 -51.60 -58.28 -51.03
N THR A 132 -51.58 -59.44 -50.39
CA THR A 132 -52.53 -60.51 -50.66
C THR A 132 -53.86 -60.13 -50.02
N THR A 133 -54.96 -60.61 -50.60
CA THR A 133 -56.34 -60.61 -50.06
C THR A 133 -57.09 -59.27 -50.00
N LEU A 134 -57.76 -58.91 -51.09
CA LEU A 134 -59.24 -58.88 -51.17
C LEU A 134 -59.68 -58.53 -52.60
N GLY A 135 -60.00 -59.55 -53.37
CA GLY A 135 -60.50 -59.42 -54.74
C GLY A 135 -60.90 -60.78 -55.33
N GLY A 136 -61.28 -61.72 -54.47
CA GLY A 136 -62.06 -62.88 -54.85
C GLY A 136 -63.53 -62.47 -54.90
N GLN A 137 -64.28 -63.10 -55.80
CA GLN A 137 -65.69 -62.86 -56.12
C GLN A 137 -65.98 -61.69 -57.06
N PHE A 138 -65.67 -61.87 -58.34
CA PHE A 138 -66.42 -61.42 -59.52
C PHE A 138 -65.52 -61.89 -60.68
N GLY A 139 -65.78 -62.94 -61.44
CA GLY A 139 -67.02 -63.48 -61.96
C GLY A 139 -66.67 -63.93 -63.39
N GLY A 140 -67.15 -65.10 -63.81
CA GLY A 140 -67.12 -65.50 -65.21
C GLY A 140 -65.89 -66.29 -65.65
N GLY A 141 -65.86 -67.57 -65.29
CA GLY A 141 -65.14 -68.54 -66.12
C GLY A 141 -65.63 -68.44 -67.56
N LEU A 142 -64.71 -68.23 -68.51
CA LEU A 142 -64.96 -68.44 -69.93
C LEU A 142 -65.28 -69.94 -70.14
N LYS A 143 -66.54 -70.31 -69.95
CA LYS A 143 -67.09 -71.54 -70.50
C LYS A 143 -66.99 -71.40 -72.01
N LYS A 144 -66.21 -72.29 -72.63
CA LYS A 144 -66.16 -72.52 -74.07
C LYS A 144 -67.59 -72.51 -74.60
N SER A 145 -67.97 -71.47 -75.35
CA SER A 145 -69.22 -71.46 -76.10
C SER A 145 -69.13 -72.56 -77.15
N VAL A 146 -69.70 -73.72 -76.85
CA VAL A 146 -70.12 -74.70 -77.83
C VAL A 146 -70.94 -73.95 -78.86
N LYS A 147 -70.46 -73.84 -80.10
CA LYS A 147 -71.26 -73.34 -81.22
C LYS A 147 -72.47 -74.28 -81.37
N PRO A 148 -73.72 -73.85 -81.19
CA PRO A 148 -74.84 -74.65 -81.67
C PRO A 148 -74.86 -74.52 -83.20
N LYS A 149 -74.42 -75.57 -83.90
CA LYS A 149 -74.85 -75.80 -85.29
C LYS A 149 -76.33 -76.19 -85.25
N ALA A 150 -77.22 -75.22 -85.08
CA ALA A 150 -78.63 -75.39 -85.38
C ALA A 150 -78.85 -74.84 -86.79
N LYS A 151 -79.15 -75.74 -87.73
CA LYS A 151 -79.63 -75.39 -89.06
C LYS A 151 -80.92 -74.57 -88.90
N PRO A 152 -81.16 -73.51 -89.70
CA PRO A 152 -82.42 -72.79 -89.64
C PRO A 152 -83.52 -73.71 -90.16
N THR A 153 -84.36 -74.23 -89.26
CA THR A 153 -85.67 -74.72 -89.65
C THR A 153 -86.53 -73.49 -89.89
N THR A 154 -86.81 -73.27 -91.17
CA THR A 154 -87.84 -72.37 -91.70
C THR A 154 -89.08 -72.34 -90.80
N GLY A 155 -89.37 -71.16 -90.24
CA GLY A 155 -90.59 -70.84 -89.51
C GLY A 155 -90.39 -69.58 -88.66
N ASP A 156 -91.26 -68.58 -88.82
CA ASP A 156 -91.29 -67.31 -88.07
C ASP A 156 -91.58 -67.54 -86.57
N ASP A 157 -90.59 -68.01 -85.81
CA ASP A 157 -90.70 -68.10 -84.35
C ASP A 157 -90.16 -66.81 -83.69
N ILE A 158 -91.10 -65.93 -83.36
CA ILE A 158 -90.86 -64.61 -82.75
C ILE A 158 -90.05 -64.74 -81.44
N TRP A 159 -90.20 -65.84 -80.70
CA TRP A 159 -89.49 -66.07 -79.45
C TRP A 159 -88.00 -66.36 -79.63
N ALA A 160 -87.62 -67.03 -80.72
CA ALA A 160 -86.21 -67.26 -81.04
C ALA A 160 -85.49 -65.95 -81.44
N ALA A 161 -86.20 -65.03 -82.11
CA ALA A 161 -85.68 -63.70 -82.43
C ALA A 161 -85.49 -62.83 -81.17
N ILE A 162 -86.44 -62.88 -80.22
CA ILE A 162 -86.31 -62.19 -78.93
C ILE A 162 -85.12 -62.74 -78.14
N ALA A 163 -84.97 -64.07 -78.05
CA ALA A 163 -83.84 -64.68 -77.34
C ALA A 163 -82.48 -64.31 -77.96
N LEU A 164 -82.38 -64.23 -79.30
CA LEU A 164 -81.17 -63.74 -79.97
C LEU A 164 -80.89 -62.28 -79.61
N LYS A 165 -81.90 -61.42 -79.63
CA LYS A 165 -81.77 -60.01 -79.25
C LYS A 165 -81.36 -59.82 -77.79
N ASP A 166 -81.94 -60.59 -76.87
CA ASP A 166 -81.57 -60.57 -75.44
C ASP A 166 -80.12 -61.01 -75.24
N THR A 167 -79.63 -62.00 -76.00
CA THR A 167 -78.21 -62.38 -75.95
C THR A 167 -77.29 -61.29 -76.51
N GLU A 168 -77.70 -60.61 -77.58
CA GLU A 168 -76.94 -59.46 -78.12
C GLU A 168 -76.91 -58.28 -77.14
N GLU A 169 -78.03 -57.96 -76.50
CA GLU A 169 -78.12 -56.89 -75.50
C GLU A 169 -77.30 -57.24 -74.24
N TYR A 170 -77.36 -58.48 -73.75
CA TYR A 170 -76.51 -58.96 -72.66
C TYR A 170 -75.01 -58.87 -73.00
N HIS A 171 -74.62 -59.22 -74.23
CA HIS A 171 -73.22 -59.07 -74.68
C HIS A 171 -72.78 -57.61 -74.77
N LYS A 172 -73.67 -56.70 -75.19
CA LYS A 172 -73.39 -55.25 -75.18
C LYS A 172 -73.24 -54.72 -73.75
N GLU A 173 -74.13 -55.11 -72.84
CA GLU A 173 -74.06 -54.71 -71.43
C GLU A 173 -72.78 -55.20 -70.76
N GLN A 174 -72.39 -56.47 -70.98
CA GLN A 174 -71.10 -57.01 -70.51
C GLN A 174 -69.89 -56.25 -71.09
N HIS A 175 -69.95 -55.83 -72.34
CA HIS A 175 -68.88 -55.03 -72.95
C HIS A 175 -68.81 -53.62 -72.35
N GLU A 176 -69.95 -52.98 -72.09
CA GLU A 176 -70.01 -51.68 -71.43
C GLU A 176 -69.54 -51.73 -69.98
N GLU A 177 -69.92 -52.77 -69.21
CA GLU A 177 -69.41 -52.99 -67.86
C GLU A 177 -67.89 -53.16 -67.85
N PHE A 178 -67.34 -53.93 -68.78
CA PHE A 178 -65.90 -54.09 -68.94
C PHE A 178 -65.19 -52.75 -69.23
N LEU A 179 -65.75 -51.93 -70.13
CA LEU A 179 -65.23 -50.60 -70.42
C LEU A 179 -65.31 -49.66 -69.21
N ARG A 180 -66.41 -49.68 -68.45
CA ARG A 180 -66.54 -48.89 -67.20
C ARG A 180 -65.52 -49.32 -66.16
N GLN A 181 -65.30 -50.62 -65.95
CA GLN A 181 -64.28 -51.11 -65.03
C GLN A 181 -62.86 -50.74 -65.46
N LYS A 182 -62.56 -50.85 -66.76
CA LYS A 182 -61.28 -50.44 -67.33
C LYS A 182 -61.03 -48.94 -67.13
N ASN A 183 -62.03 -48.09 -67.38
CA ASN A 183 -61.92 -46.65 -67.17
C ASN A 183 -61.70 -46.31 -65.69
N LYS A 184 -62.43 -46.96 -64.77
CA LYS A 184 -62.24 -46.79 -63.32
C LYS A 184 -60.83 -47.20 -62.86
N GLN A 185 -60.25 -48.27 -63.44
CA GLN A 185 -58.86 -48.64 -63.16
C GLN A 185 -57.86 -47.60 -63.68
N VAL A 186 -58.12 -47.00 -64.85
CA VAL A 186 -57.25 -45.96 -65.41
C VAL A 186 -57.29 -44.70 -64.54
N GLU A 187 -58.48 -44.26 -64.12
CA GLU A 187 -58.64 -43.14 -63.19
C GLU A 187 -57.92 -43.39 -61.87
N LEU A 188 -58.09 -44.56 -61.26
CA LEU A 188 -57.41 -44.92 -60.01
C LEU A 188 -55.89 -44.92 -60.15
N ARG A 189 -55.36 -45.42 -61.28
CA ARG A 189 -53.92 -45.37 -61.57
C ARG A 189 -53.44 -43.93 -61.73
N GLN A 190 -54.22 -43.07 -62.37
CA GLN A 190 -53.86 -41.65 -62.51
C GLN A 190 -53.86 -40.92 -61.16
N THR A 191 -54.85 -41.16 -60.29
CA THR A 191 -54.89 -40.54 -58.95
C THR A 191 -53.74 -41.02 -58.07
N LEU A 192 -53.41 -42.32 -58.09
CA LEU A 192 -52.27 -42.86 -57.34
C LEU A 192 -50.94 -42.31 -57.86
N LYS A 193 -50.80 -42.13 -59.17
CA LYS A 193 -49.61 -41.52 -59.77
C LYS A 193 -49.47 -40.06 -59.35
N GLN A 194 -50.55 -39.29 -59.37
CA GLN A 194 -50.56 -37.89 -58.89
C GLN A 194 -50.18 -37.80 -57.41
N GLN A 195 -50.73 -38.67 -56.55
CA GLN A 195 -50.37 -38.72 -55.12
C GLN A 195 -48.90 -39.10 -54.91
N SER A 196 -48.35 -40.03 -55.70
CA SER A 196 -46.94 -40.40 -55.64
C SER A 196 -46.02 -39.24 -56.04
N GLU A 197 -46.36 -38.52 -57.12
CA GLU A 197 -45.62 -37.35 -57.58
C GLU A 197 -45.68 -36.20 -56.57
N GLU A 198 -46.84 -35.94 -55.98
CA GLU A 198 -47.00 -34.91 -54.94
C GLU A 198 -46.21 -35.26 -53.66
N ASN A 199 -46.25 -36.53 -53.22
CA ASN A 199 -45.44 -36.98 -52.08
C ASN A 199 -43.93 -36.85 -52.35
N LYS A 200 -43.46 -37.20 -53.56
CA LYS A 200 -42.06 -36.99 -53.95
C LYS A 200 -41.68 -35.52 -53.90
N ARG A 201 -42.52 -34.65 -54.46
CA ARG A 201 -42.29 -33.19 -54.43
C ARG A 201 -42.23 -32.64 -53.00
N GLN A 202 -43.11 -33.11 -52.11
CA GLN A 202 -43.07 -32.71 -50.70
C GLN A 202 -41.81 -33.22 -49.98
N GLN A 203 -41.35 -34.44 -50.28
CA GLN A 203 -40.09 -34.96 -49.73
C GLN A 203 -38.88 -34.17 -50.21
N GLU A 204 -38.82 -33.81 -51.48
CA GLU A 204 -37.76 -32.95 -52.03
C GLU A 204 -37.74 -31.57 -51.38
N LEU A 205 -38.91 -30.96 -51.18
CA LEU A 205 -39.04 -29.69 -50.48
C LEU A 205 -38.53 -29.78 -49.02
N LYS A 206 -38.90 -30.86 -48.31
CA LYS A 206 -38.42 -31.10 -46.94
C LYS A 206 -36.90 -31.24 -46.90
N LYS A 207 -36.30 -31.99 -47.82
CA LYS A 207 -34.83 -32.14 -47.92
C LYS A 207 -34.14 -30.81 -48.18
N GLN A 208 -34.69 -29.97 -49.06
CA GLN A 208 -34.13 -28.63 -49.32
C GLN A 208 -34.21 -27.71 -48.10
N MET A 209 -35.31 -27.76 -47.34
CA MET A 209 -35.46 -27.00 -46.11
C MET A 209 -34.49 -27.48 -45.02
N GLU A 210 -34.31 -28.79 -44.89
CA GLU A 210 -33.37 -29.40 -43.94
C GLU A 210 -31.91 -29.04 -44.29
N GLN A 211 -31.53 -29.07 -45.57
CA GLN A 211 -30.21 -28.62 -46.01
C GLN A 211 -29.94 -27.15 -45.66
N LYS A 212 -30.90 -26.25 -45.94
CA LYS A 212 -30.77 -24.83 -45.56
C LYS A 212 -30.63 -24.64 -44.06
N TYR A 213 -31.39 -25.39 -43.27
CA TYR A 213 -31.29 -25.35 -41.82
C TYR A 213 -29.91 -25.81 -41.31
N ILE A 214 -29.36 -26.88 -41.90
CA ILE A 214 -28.01 -27.37 -41.57
C ILE A 214 -26.95 -26.31 -41.93
N GLU A 215 -27.05 -25.69 -43.11
CA GLU A 215 -26.13 -24.62 -43.53
C GLU A 215 -26.17 -23.41 -42.58
N GLU A 216 -27.37 -22.97 -42.18
CA GLU A 216 -27.55 -21.86 -41.23
C GLU A 216 -26.95 -22.20 -39.85
N GLN A 217 -27.16 -23.42 -39.36
CA GLN A 217 -26.55 -23.88 -38.10
C GLN A 217 -25.01 -23.91 -38.18
N GLN A 218 -24.46 -24.35 -39.32
CA GLN A 218 -23.00 -24.33 -39.52
C GLN A 218 -22.44 -22.90 -39.55
N GLU A 219 -23.16 -21.94 -40.12
CA GLU A 219 -22.74 -20.53 -40.08
C GLU A 219 -22.77 -19.94 -38.67
N ILE A 220 -23.80 -20.28 -37.88
CA ILE A 220 -23.91 -19.83 -36.48
C ILE A 220 -22.72 -20.37 -35.67
N ILE A 221 -22.42 -21.67 -35.81
CA ILE A 221 -21.28 -22.30 -35.12
C ILE A 221 -19.96 -21.64 -35.51
N LYS A 222 -19.75 -21.33 -36.80
CA LYS A 222 -18.54 -20.63 -37.27
C LYS A 222 -18.42 -19.24 -36.65
N LYS A 223 -19.51 -18.46 -36.60
CA LYS A 223 -19.53 -17.13 -35.97
C LYS A 223 -19.21 -17.22 -34.47
N GLU A 224 -19.76 -18.20 -33.78
CA GLU A 224 -19.51 -18.40 -32.34
C GLU A 224 -18.04 -18.75 -32.06
N ILE A 225 -17.43 -19.62 -32.88
CA ILE A 225 -16.00 -19.95 -32.80
C ILE A 225 -15.12 -18.72 -33.07
N GLU A 226 -15.45 -17.89 -34.06
CA GLU A 226 -14.71 -16.65 -34.36
C GLU A 226 -14.81 -15.64 -33.21
N GLU A 227 -16.00 -15.50 -32.62
CA GLU A 227 -16.22 -14.60 -31.48
C GLU A 227 -15.49 -15.09 -30.21
N GLU A 228 -15.43 -16.40 -30.00
CA GLU A 228 -14.65 -16.99 -28.90
C GLU A 228 -13.15 -16.77 -29.09
N LYS A 229 -12.62 -16.98 -30.30
CA LYS A 229 -11.21 -16.67 -30.63
C LYS A 229 -10.88 -15.20 -30.39
N LYS A 230 -11.75 -14.29 -30.84
CA LYS A 230 -11.55 -12.85 -30.62
C LYS A 230 -11.54 -12.49 -29.13
N ARG A 231 -12.44 -13.08 -28.33
CA ARG A 231 -12.45 -12.92 -26.87
C ARG A 231 -11.18 -13.46 -26.21
N GLU A 232 -10.64 -14.57 -26.70
CA GLU A 232 -9.38 -15.14 -26.19
C GLU A 232 -8.17 -14.25 -26.53
N GLU A 233 -8.11 -13.71 -27.75
CA GLU A 233 -7.07 -12.76 -28.17
C GLU A 233 -7.12 -11.46 -27.34
N GLU A 234 -8.30 -10.89 -27.11
CA GLU A 234 -8.48 -9.73 -26.23
C GLU A 234 -8.02 -10.02 -24.80
N ARG A 235 -8.31 -11.22 -24.26
CA ARG A 235 -7.80 -11.63 -22.95
C ARG A 235 -6.28 -11.72 -22.93
N LYS A 236 -5.67 -12.31 -23.95
CA LYS A 236 -4.20 -12.41 -24.08
C LYS A 236 -3.57 -11.02 -24.13
N GLN A 237 -4.14 -10.09 -24.91
CA GLN A 237 -3.66 -8.71 -24.99
C GLN A 237 -3.75 -7.99 -23.63
N ARG A 238 -4.87 -8.13 -22.91
CA ARG A 238 -5.01 -7.55 -21.55
C ARG A 238 -3.99 -8.09 -20.58
N ILE A 239 -3.69 -9.39 -20.61
CA ILE A 239 -2.67 -10.01 -19.75
C ILE A 239 -1.28 -9.45 -20.06
N ILE A 240 -0.95 -9.28 -21.35
CA ILE A 240 0.33 -8.70 -21.77
C ILE A 240 0.45 -7.23 -21.33
N GLU A 241 -0.62 -6.46 -21.47
CA GLU A 241 -0.65 -5.06 -21.06
C GLU A 241 -0.53 -4.91 -19.53
N GLU A 242 -1.23 -5.74 -18.75
CA GLU A 242 -1.08 -5.76 -17.29
C GLU A 242 0.35 -6.13 -16.87
N LYS A 243 0.98 -7.10 -17.55
CA LYS A 243 2.39 -7.45 -17.31
C LYS A 243 3.31 -6.27 -17.60
N ARG A 244 3.11 -5.58 -18.73
CA ARG A 244 3.89 -4.39 -19.10
C ARG A 244 3.76 -3.27 -18.06
N ILE A 245 2.55 -3.02 -17.55
CA ILE A 245 2.30 -2.01 -16.50
C ILE A 245 3.01 -2.42 -15.21
N ARG A 246 2.93 -3.70 -14.81
CA ARG A 246 3.62 -4.21 -13.61
C ARG A 246 5.14 -4.06 -13.73
N ASP A 247 5.71 -4.38 -14.89
CA ASP A 247 7.16 -4.25 -15.14
C ASP A 247 7.59 -2.77 -15.09
N GLN A 248 6.81 -1.87 -15.68
CA GLN A 248 7.05 -0.41 -15.61
C GLN A 248 6.98 0.11 -14.17
N GLN A 249 6.03 -0.35 -13.37
CA GLN A 249 5.92 0.01 -11.95
C GLN A 249 7.13 -0.49 -11.14
N LEU A 250 7.60 -1.71 -11.40
CA LEU A 250 8.79 -2.27 -10.77
C LEU A 250 10.04 -1.46 -11.13
N GLU A 251 10.19 -1.07 -12.39
CA GLU A 251 11.30 -0.23 -12.86
C GLU A 251 11.28 1.16 -12.21
N GLN A 252 10.12 1.84 -12.19
CA GLN A 252 9.95 3.11 -11.50
C GLN A 252 10.26 3.00 -10.00
N SER A 253 9.86 1.91 -9.35
CA SER A 253 10.18 1.66 -7.94
C SER A 253 11.69 1.47 -7.72
N LYS A 254 12.39 0.76 -8.61
CA LYS A 254 13.85 0.62 -8.55
C LYS A 254 14.55 1.96 -8.71
N MET A 255 14.14 2.75 -9.71
CA MET A 255 14.70 4.09 -9.95
C MET A 255 14.49 5.01 -8.74
N ARG A 256 13.29 5.01 -8.14
CA ARG A 256 13.03 5.78 -6.90
C ARG A 256 13.93 5.33 -5.76
N LYS A 257 14.12 4.01 -5.58
CA LYS A 257 14.99 3.48 -4.53
C LYS A 257 16.44 3.91 -4.74
N GLN A 258 16.95 3.84 -5.97
CA GLN A 258 18.30 4.32 -6.30
C GLN A 258 18.47 5.82 -6.06
N MET A 259 17.48 6.64 -6.42
CA MET A 259 17.49 8.08 -6.14
C MET A 259 17.50 8.38 -4.64
N ILE A 260 16.73 7.61 -3.84
CA ILE A 260 16.72 7.75 -2.38
C ILE A 260 18.08 7.32 -1.79
N GLU A 261 18.64 6.21 -2.26
CA GLU A 261 19.97 5.75 -1.82
C GLU A 261 21.07 6.76 -2.18
N HIS A 262 20.99 7.38 -3.36
CA HIS A 262 21.91 8.44 -3.77
C HIS A 262 21.82 9.66 -2.85
N LYS A 263 20.61 10.17 -2.63
CA LYS A 263 20.38 11.32 -1.72
C LYS A 263 20.86 11.04 -0.30
N LYS A 264 20.61 9.83 0.21
CA LYS A 264 21.12 9.43 1.54
C LYS A 264 22.64 9.45 1.59
N LYS A 265 23.32 8.96 0.54
CA LYS A 265 24.78 9.02 0.47
C LYS A 265 25.28 10.47 0.44
N GLU A 266 24.65 11.34 -0.35
CA GLU A 266 25.00 12.77 -0.38
C GLU A 266 24.83 13.44 1.00
N GLU A 267 23.71 13.16 1.69
CA GLU A 267 23.46 13.65 3.05
C GLU A 267 24.49 13.12 4.07
N GLU A 268 24.85 11.84 3.99
CA GLU A 268 25.90 11.23 4.82
C GLU A 268 27.28 11.85 4.55
N GLU A 269 27.63 12.07 3.28
CA GLU A 269 28.89 12.72 2.89
C GLU A 269 28.96 14.17 3.40
N GLU A 270 27.87 14.94 3.28
CA GLU A 270 27.78 16.28 3.85
C GLU A 270 27.97 16.29 5.37
N LEU A 271 27.35 15.32 6.06
CA LEU A 271 27.47 15.19 7.51
C LEU A 271 28.90 14.84 7.92
N VAL A 272 29.55 13.92 7.22
CA VAL A 272 30.97 13.60 7.43
C VAL A 272 31.86 14.81 7.18
N GLN A 273 31.59 15.62 6.13
CA GLN A 273 32.34 16.85 5.88
C GLN A 273 32.11 17.89 6.99
N LYS A 274 30.89 18.05 7.50
CA LYS A 274 30.58 18.94 8.63
C LYS A 274 31.32 18.50 9.89
N LEU A 275 31.33 17.21 10.21
CA LEU A 275 32.07 16.65 11.34
C LEU A 275 33.58 16.86 11.19
N LYS A 276 34.15 16.61 10.01
CA LYS A 276 35.58 16.90 9.74
C LYS A 276 35.90 18.38 9.97
N LYS A 277 35.06 19.30 9.48
CA LYS A 277 35.23 20.75 9.70
C LYS A 277 35.08 21.15 11.19
N GLN A 278 34.22 20.47 11.95
CA GLN A 278 34.09 20.70 13.39
C GLN A 278 35.35 20.22 14.13
N ILE A 279 35.83 19.01 13.83
CA ILE A 279 37.06 18.47 14.42
C ILE A 279 38.26 19.38 14.12
N THR A 280 38.40 19.88 12.88
CA THR A 280 39.52 20.79 12.56
C THR A 280 39.42 22.10 13.32
N LYS A 281 38.21 22.70 13.41
CA LYS A 281 37.98 23.92 14.20
C LYS A 281 38.26 23.71 15.69
N GLU A 282 37.91 22.55 16.23
CA GLU A 282 38.16 22.20 17.63
C GLU A 282 39.66 22.04 17.90
N LYS A 283 40.39 21.33 17.01
CA LYS A 283 41.85 21.24 17.07
C LYS A 283 42.53 22.60 16.96
N GLU A 284 42.06 23.48 16.07
CA GLU A 284 42.60 24.85 15.97
C GLU A 284 42.36 25.66 17.24
N LYS A 285 41.19 25.52 17.87
CA LYS A 285 40.90 26.16 19.16
C LYS A 285 41.82 25.60 20.25
N GLU A 286 42.00 24.29 20.32
CA GLU A 286 42.89 23.66 21.29
C GLU A 286 44.33 24.15 21.13
N ILE A 287 44.85 24.20 19.90
CA ILE A 287 46.18 24.75 19.60
C ILE A 287 46.28 26.22 20.05
N LYS A 288 45.28 27.06 19.73
CA LYS A 288 45.25 28.46 20.17
C LYS A 288 45.24 28.61 21.68
N THR A 289 44.45 27.80 22.39
CA THR A 289 44.43 27.81 23.86
C THR A 289 45.77 27.37 24.44
N ARG A 290 46.43 26.38 23.84
CA ARG A 290 47.76 25.94 24.25
C ARG A 290 48.82 27.01 24.02
N GLU A 291 48.75 27.74 22.90
CA GLU A 291 49.63 28.87 22.62
C GLU A 291 49.39 30.05 23.58
N GLN A 292 48.14 30.36 23.89
CA GLN A 292 47.77 31.37 24.89
C GLN A 292 48.31 31.00 26.27
N ASN A 293 48.06 29.78 26.74
CA ASN A 293 48.59 29.29 28.02
C ASN A 293 50.13 29.33 28.06
N LYS A 294 50.79 29.01 26.93
CA LYS A 294 52.26 29.12 26.83
C LYS A 294 52.75 30.57 26.94
N LYS A 295 52.06 31.51 26.28
CA LYS A 295 52.36 32.95 26.36
C LYS A 295 52.12 33.49 27.77
N GLU A 296 51.00 33.13 28.39
CA GLU A 296 50.68 33.50 29.76
C GLU A 296 51.74 32.97 30.73
N LEU A 297 52.08 31.68 30.66
CA LEU A 297 53.13 31.09 31.48
C LEU A 297 54.49 31.79 31.29
N SER A 298 54.86 32.09 30.05
CA SER A 298 56.09 32.84 29.74
C SER A 298 56.06 34.24 30.35
N SER A 299 54.90 34.92 30.32
CA SER A 299 54.74 36.24 30.92
C SER A 299 54.82 36.19 32.45
N PHE A 300 54.26 35.14 33.08
CA PHE A 300 54.36 34.93 34.52
C PHE A 300 55.78 34.63 34.98
N LEU A 301 56.55 33.86 34.21
CA LEU A 301 57.97 33.61 34.50
C LEU A 301 58.77 34.90 34.40
N ALA A 302 58.61 35.66 33.31
CA ALA A 302 59.26 36.96 33.16
C ALA A 302 58.89 37.93 34.28
N TYR A 303 57.62 37.98 34.68
CA TYR A 303 57.16 38.80 35.80
C TYR A 303 57.80 38.37 37.13
N ASN A 304 57.88 37.07 37.41
CA ASN A 304 58.59 36.56 38.59
C ASN A 304 60.07 36.94 38.60
N ASP A 305 60.75 36.85 37.45
CA ASP A 305 62.14 37.26 37.32
C ASP A 305 62.32 38.76 37.59
N THR A 306 61.40 39.61 37.10
CA THR A 306 61.43 41.05 37.41
C THR A 306 61.19 41.35 38.89
N ILE A 307 60.30 40.60 39.56
CA ILE A 307 60.09 40.74 41.00
C ILE A 307 61.34 40.31 41.76
N LYS A 308 61.97 39.20 41.35
CA LYS A 308 63.20 38.71 41.99
C LYS A 308 64.33 39.74 41.86
N ALA A 309 64.54 40.27 40.65
CA ALA A 309 65.53 41.33 40.41
C ALA A 309 65.24 42.57 41.25
N ARG A 310 63.98 43.01 41.31
CA ARG A 310 63.57 44.16 42.15
C ARG A 310 63.80 43.91 43.63
N LYS A 311 63.48 42.71 44.14
CA LYS A 311 63.76 42.33 45.54
C LYS A 311 65.26 42.32 45.84
N GLU A 312 66.08 41.84 44.91
CA GLU A 312 67.54 41.89 45.05
C GLU A 312 68.07 43.34 45.05
N GLU A 313 67.50 44.23 44.23
CA GLU A 313 67.83 45.66 44.29
C GLU A 313 67.36 46.34 45.58
N GLU A 314 66.16 46.02 46.07
CA GLU A 314 65.64 46.52 47.35
C GLU A 314 66.51 46.03 48.52
N ALA A 315 66.91 44.75 48.53
CA ALA A 315 67.83 44.21 49.53
C ALA A 315 69.21 44.87 49.47
N LYS A 316 69.74 45.17 48.27
CA LYS A 316 71.01 45.92 48.14
C LYS A 316 70.87 47.34 48.70
N LYS A 317 69.75 48.02 48.42
CA LYS A 317 69.47 49.35 48.98
C LYS A 317 69.34 49.32 50.49
N GLU A 318 68.66 48.33 51.05
CA GLU A 318 68.55 48.13 52.50
C GLU A 318 69.94 47.92 53.13
N ILE A 319 70.80 47.08 52.53
CA ILE A 319 72.19 46.90 52.98
C ILE A 319 72.98 48.22 52.89
N GLU A 320 72.83 49.00 51.82
CA GLU A 320 73.49 50.30 51.69
C GLU A 320 72.99 51.32 52.73
N GLU A 321 71.69 51.33 53.00
CA GLU A 321 71.06 52.17 54.03
C GLU A 321 71.49 51.75 55.44
N ASP A 322 71.58 50.44 55.71
CA ASP A 322 72.10 49.90 56.96
C ASP A 322 73.58 50.25 57.15
N ILE A 323 74.40 50.14 56.10
CA ILE A 323 75.81 50.57 56.17
C ILE A 323 75.90 52.08 56.42
N LYS A 324 75.04 52.90 55.79
CA LYS A 324 74.99 54.34 56.05
C LYS A 324 74.53 54.63 57.48
N ALA A 325 73.53 53.91 57.98
CA ALA A 325 73.03 54.04 59.34
C ALA A 325 74.09 53.61 60.37
N LEU A 326 74.82 52.52 60.11
CA LEU A 326 75.95 52.06 60.93
C LEU A 326 77.08 53.08 60.92
N LYS A 327 77.44 53.66 59.77
CA LYS A 327 78.45 54.73 59.69
C LYS A 327 78.01 55.99 60.43
N ALA A 328 76.74 56.40 60.29
CA ALA A 328 76.19 57.53 61.02
C ALA A 328 76.12 57.24 62.53
N TYR A 329 75.85 55.99 62.91
CA TYR A 329 75.87 55.53 64.29
C TYR A 329 77.29 55.51 64.85
N GLU A 330 78.27 55.01 64.09
CA GLU A 330 79.69 55.02 64.44
C GLU A 330 80.21 56.46 64.54
N GLU A 331 79.84 57.35 63.62
CA GLU A 331 80.19 58.76 63.69
C GLU A 331 79.54 59.42 64.90
N LYS A 332 78.27 59.12 65.19
CA LYS A 332 77.59 59.57 66.40
C LYS A 332 78.24 59.00 67.65
N GLN A 333 78.69 57.74 67.66
CA GLN A 333 79.39 57.11 68.76
C GLN A 333 80.76 57.73 68.95
N ARG A 334 81.50 57.99 67.87
CA ARG A 334 82.77 58.71 67.88
C ARG A 334 82.58 60.14 68.37
N GLN A 335 81.52 60.84 67.95
CA GLN A 335 81.17 62.15 68.49
C GLN A 335 80.76 62.04 69.96
N GLN A 336 80.09 60.97 70.38
CA GLN A 336 79.77 60.72 71.79
C GLN A 336 81.00 60.33 72.60
N GLU A 337 81.99 59.65 72.04
CA GLU A 337 83.25 59.31 72.67
C GLU A 337 84.15 60.53 72.77
N LEU A 338 84.21 61.35 71.71
CA LEU A 338 84.91 62.63 71.72
C LEU A 338 84.18 63.61 72.65
N ARG A 339 82.85 63.59 72.69
CA ARG A 339 82.06 64.30 73.72
C ARG A 339 82.25 63.69 75.08
N ARG A 340 82.38 62.38 75.26
CA ARG A 340 82.67 61.72 76.54
C ARG A 340 84.11 61.95 76.97
N GLU A 341 85.06 62.13 76.08
CA GLU A 341 86.42 62.52 76.40
C GLU A 341 86.46 64.00 76.76
N MET A 342 85.78 64.84 75.99
CA MET A 342 85.59 66.26 76.31
C MET A 342 84.75 66.46 77.57
N GLU A 343 83.76 65.60 77.81
CA GLU A 343 82.92 65.59 78.99
C GLU A 343 83.65 64.96 80.14
N MET A 344 84.39 63.85 80.01
CA MET A 344 85.27 63.31 81.05
C MET A 344 86.38 64.30 81.36
N LYS A 345 86.89 65.06 80.40
CA LYS A 345 87.81 66.17 80.63
C LYS A 345 87.10 67.31 81.35
N LYS A 346 85.91 67.70 80.89
CA LYS A 346 85.04 68.66 81.57
C LYS A 346 84.45 68.13 82.87
N MET A 347 84.49 66.83 83.15
CA MET A 347 84.00 66.11 84.32
C MET A 347 85.18 65.85 85.23
N TYR A 348 86.42 65.72 84.79
CA TYR A 348 87.55 66.00 85.68
C TYR A 348 87.51 67.47 86.14
N GLU A 349 87.04 68.39 85.28
CA GLU A 349 86.80 69.81 85.62
C GLU A 349 85.44 70.09 86.30
N ARG A 350 84.46 69.18 86.22
CA ARG A 350 83.10 69.32 86.80
C ARG A 350 82.79 68.26 87.85
N GLN A 351 83.51 67.18 88.04
CA GLN A 351 83.42 66.21 89.16
C GLN A 351 84.14 66.80 90.37
N SER A 352 84.95 67.85 90.17
CA SER A 352 85.26 68.88 91.17
C SER A 352 84.07 69.83 91.47
N PHE A 353 82.98 69.82 90.67
CA PHE A 353 81.86 70.78 90.76
C PHE A 353 80.42 70.17 90.68
N SER A 354 80.25 68.86 90.49
CA SER A 354 79.00 68.18 90.08
C SER A 354 78.93 66.73 90.59
N ILE A 355 79.62 66.44 91.71
CA ILE A 355 79.07 65.50 92.70
C ILE A 355 77.76 66.09 93.30
N ALA A 356 77.48 67.38 93.08
CA ALA A 356 76.36 68.11 93.65
C ALA A 356 75.06 68.18 92.81
N LEU A 357 74.98 67.68 91.57
CA LEU A 357 73.82 68.01 90.71
C LEU A 357 73.32 66.92 89.74
N ALA A 358 73.57 65.64 90.04
CA ALA A 358 73.22 64.49 89.18
C ALA A 358 72.12 63.58 89.77
N THR A 359 70.98 64.17 90.15
CA THR A 359 69.79 63.41 90.62
C THR A 359 68.48 64.00 90.11
N LYS A 360 68.28 64.23 88.79
CA LYS A 360 66.96 64.70 88.31
C LYS A 360 66.55 64.63 86.82
N LEU A 361 66.90 63.61 86.02
CA LEU A 361 66.38 63.53 84.64
C LEU A 361 66.11 62.10 84.15
N GLU A 362 65.08 61.47 84.72
CA GLU A 362 64.54 60.18 84.29
C GLU A 362 62.99 60.26 84.16
N ALA A 363 62.49 61.12 83.27
CA ALA A 363 61.04 61.27 83.05
C ALA A 363 60.68 61.84 81.66
N ASN A 364 60.93 61.10 80.56
CA ASN A 364 60.43 61.49 79.23
C ASN A 364 60.18 60.31 78.26
N LEU A 365 59.88 59.11 78.77
CA LEU A 365 59.59 57.93 77.93
C LEU A 365 58.09 57.70 77.67
N ASP A 366 57.21 58.22 78.52
CA ASP A 366 55.77 57.92 78.45
C ASP A 366 54.99 58.76 77.41
N GLU A 367 55.52 59.89 76.97
CA GLU A 367 54.84 60.76 76.00
C GLU A 367 54.93 60.20 74.58
N LYS A 368 56.01 59.49 74.27
CA LYS A 368 56.26 58.91 72.94
C LYS A 368 55.39 57.68 72.65
N ALA A 369 55.09 56.89 73.67
CA ALA A 369 54.23 55.71 73.54
C ALA A 369 52.78 56.06 73.17
N LYS A 370 52.26 57.21 73.64
CA LYS A 370 50.88 57.65 73.38
C LYS A 370 50.67 58.23 71.98
N GLU A 371 51.73 58.69 71.31
CA GLU A 371 51.63 59.22 69.94
C GLU A 371 51.60 58.11 68.88
N ASP A 372 52.27 56.99 69.11
CA ASP A 372 52.30 55.86 68.18
C ASP A 372 50.99 55.05 68.20
N GLU A 373 50.34 54.95 69.35
CA GLU A 373 49.01 54.32 69.48
C GLU A 373 47.94 55.05 68.64
N LYS A 374 47.94 56.39 68.66
CA LYS A 374 47.00 57.21 67.86
C LYS A 374 47.22 57.11 66.35
N LYS A 375 48.44 56.78 65.89
CA LYS A 375 48.72 56.57 64.46
C LYS A 375 48.24 55.20 64.00
N ALA A 376 48.36 54.18 64.85
CA ALA A 376 47.88 52.83 64.54
C ALA A 376 46.35 52.79 64.35
N GLU A 377 45.59 53.47 65.21
CA GLU A 377 44.12 53.53 65.12
C GLU A 377 43.62 54.16 63.81
N ARG A 378 44.29 55.23 63.33
CA ARG A 378 43.91 55.89 62.06
C ARG A 378 44.12 54.99 60.84
N ILE A 379 45.22 54.25 60.82
CA ILE A 379 45.53 53.33 59.71
C ILE A 379 44.52 52.18 59.67
N GLN A 380 44.09 51.70 60.85
CA GLN A 380 43.10 50.65 60.95
C GLN A 380 41.71 51.10 60.45
N ALA A 381 41.29 52.32 60.80
CA ALA A 381 40.04 52.90 60.30
C ALA A 381 40.03 53.12 58.77
N GLU A 382 41.15 53.55 58.18
CA GLU A 382 41.26 53.70 56.72
C GLU A 382 41.21 52.35 55.98
N MET A 383 41.78 51.30 56.57
CA MET A 383 41.73 49.95 56.02
C MET A 383 40.31 49.37 56.03
N GLU A 384 39.54 49.62 57.09
CA GLU A 384 38.14 49.17 57.19
C GLU A 384 37.24 49.89 56.17
N MET A 385 37.40 51.20 56.01
CA MET A 385 36.67 51.97 54.99
C MET A 385 36.96 51.49 53.55
N LYS A 386 38.22 51.14 53.24
CA LYS A 386 38.58 50.55 51.94
C LYS A 386 37.92 49.18 51.73
N LYS A 387 37.89 48.33 52.74
CA LYS A 387 37.23 47.01 52.67
C LYS A 387 35.72 47.13 52.43
N GLU A 388 35.05 48.07 53.09
CA GLU A 388 33.62 48.32 52.87
C GLU A 388 33.31 48.82 51.46
N LEU A 389 34.14 49.72 50.92
CA LEU A 389 33.99 50.22 49.56
C LEU A 389 34.20 49.12 48.50
N GLU A 390 35.17 48.23 48.70
CA GLU A 390 35.37 47.08 47.82
C GLU A 390 34.20 46.09 47.90
N HIS A 391 33.66 45.86 49.11
CA HIS A 391 32.49 44.99 49.29
C HIS A 391 31.25 45.56 48.59
N LYS A 392 30.99 46.87 48.71
CA LYS A 392 29.90 47.56 47.99
C LYS A 392 30.05 47.42 46.47
N LYS A 393 31.26 47.64 45.93
CA LYS A 393 31.54 47.45 44.49
C LYS A 393 31.31 46.02 44.01
N LYS A 394 31.66 45.01 44.83
CA LYS A 394 31.38 43.59 44.51
C LYS A 394 29.89 43.30 44.47
N LEU A 395 29.12 43.83 45.44
CA LEU A 395 27.67 43.68 45.47
C LEU A 395 26.99 44.35 44.26
N GLU A 396 27.42 45.55 43.87
CA GLU A 396 26.89 46.23 42.68
C GLU A 396 27.18 45.45 41.39
N LYS A 397 28.39 44.90 41.24
CA LYS A 397 28.74 44.04 40.10
C LYS A 397 27.86 42.79 40.05
N LEU A 398 27.64 42.13 41.18
CA LEU A 398 26.76 40.96 41.26
C LEU A 398 25.31 41.32 40.92
N LYS A 399 24.83 42.49 41.34
CA LYS A 399 23.48 42.96 41.00
C LYS A 399 23.33 43.20 39.50
N LYS A 400 24.30 43.88 38.87
CA LYS A 400 24.32 44.10 37.41
C LYS A 400 24.37 42.78 36.64
N GLN A 401 25.22 41.83 37.06
CA GLN A 401 25.27 40.50 36.44
C GLN A 401 23.94 39.75 36.57
N LYS A 402 23.25 39.85 37.71
CA LYS A 402 21.91 39.25 37.87
C LYS A 402 20.88 39.90 36.96
N GLU A 403 20.91 41.23 36.81
CA GLU A 403 20.02 41.96 35.89
C GLU A 403 20.28 41.55 34.43
N GLU A 404 21.54 41.46 34.00
CA GLU A 404 21.92 40.97 32.66
C GLU A 404 21.46 39.52 32.40
N ILE A 405 21.58 38.64 33.41
CA ILE A 405 21.09 37.25 33.31
C ILE A 405 19.55 37.22 33.21
N MET A 406 18.85 38.06 33.97
CA MET A 406 17.39 38.15 33.89
C MET A 406 16.92 38.68 32.52
N ASP A 407 17.60 39.69 31.98
CA ASP A 407 17.29 40.26 30.66
C ASP A 407 17.55 39.27 29.53
N THR A 408 18.67 38.53 29.60
CA THR A 408 18.97 37.48 28.62
C THR A 408 17.97 36.33 28.70
N LEU A 409 17.56 35.93 29.90
CA LEU A 409 16.51 34.93 30.09
C LEU A 409 15.15 35.40 29.56
N ALA A 410 14.78 36.67 29.82
CA ALA A 410 13.55 37.27 29.29
C ALA A 410 13.55 37.28 27.77
N LYS A 411 14.68 37.68 27.13
CA LYS A 411 14.85 37.62 25.68
C LYS A 411 14.75 36.20 25.13
N GLN A 412 15.33 35.20 25.80
CA GLN A 412 15.23 33.80 25.38
C GLN A 412 13.79 33.28 25.46
N ILE A 413 13.05 33.65 26.52
CA ILE A 413 11.64 33.29 26.66
C ILE A 413 10.83 33.94 25.54
N GLN A 414 11.04 35.23 25.29
CA GLN A 414 10.32 35.96 24.24
C GLN A 414 10.61 35.40 22.84
N ASN A 415 11.87 35.12 22.52
CA ASN A 415 12.24 34.49 21.25
C ASN A 415 11.56 33.12 21.09
N LYS A 416 11.51 32.29 22.15
CA LYS A 416 10.78 31.01 22.10
C LYS A 416 9.27 31.19 21.90
N PHE A 417 8.68 32.23 22.49
CA PHE A 417 7.27 32.56 22.29
C PHE A 417 7.01 33.01 20.85
N ASP A 418 7.89 33.84 20.29
CA ASP A 418 7.77 34.33 18.92
C ASP A 418 7.98 33.20 17.89
N GLU A 419 8.97 32.32 18.09
CA GLU A 419 9.18 31.11 17.28
C GLU A 419 7.94 30.20 17.31
N LYS A 420 7.38 29.96 18.51
CA LYS A 420 6.17 29.14 18.65
C LYS A 420 4.97 29.79 17.96
N ARG A 421 4.85 31.12 18.03
CA ARG A 421 3.79 31.87 17.36
C ARG A 421 3.93 31.80 15.84
N GLU A 422 5.14 31.91 15.32
CA GLU A 422 5.43 31.79 13.90
C GLU A 422 5.11 30.38 13.39
N GLN A 423 5.53 29.33 14.12
CA GLN A 423 5.17 27.94 13.80
C GLN A 423 3.66 27.73 13.76
N LEU A 424 2.93 28.25 14.75
CA LEU A 424 1.46 28.14 14.79
C LEU A 424 0.82 28.90 13.61
N SER A 425 1.38 30.06 13.22
CA SER A 425 0.94 30.80 12.03
C SER A 425 1.17 30.01 10.75
N GLN A 426 2.35 29.40 10.58
CA GLN A 426 2.66 28.56 9.42
C GLN A 426 1.78 27.32 9.36
N GLU A 427 1.50 26.66 10.49
CA GLU A 427 0.56 25.54 10.57
C GLU A 427 -0.86 25.94 10.19
N LEU A 428 -1.33 27.11 10.64
CA LEU A 428 -2.64 27.64 10.27
C LEU A 428 -2.71 27.98 8.77
N GLU A 429 -1.66 28.54 8.18
CA GLU A 429 -1.60 28.79 6.74
C GLU A 429 -1.59 27.49 5.93
N MET A 430 -0.81 26.48 6.35
CA MET A 430 -0.83 25.17 5.72
C MET A 430 -2.20 24.52 5.82
N LYS A 431 -2.86 24.60 6.98
CA LYS A 431 -4.22 24.08 7.17
C LYS A 431 -5.21 24.77 6.24
N LYS A 432 -5.15 26.10 6.11
CA LYS A 432 -6.00 26.86 5.17
C LYS A 432 -5.78 26.43 3.72
N LYS A 433 -4.53 26.27 3.28
CA LYS A 433 -4.21 25.78 1.93
C LYS A 433 -4.79 24.39 1.68
N ILE A 434 -4.65 23.48 2.64
CA ILE A 434 -5.24 22.13 2.54
C ILE A 434 -6.77 22.20 2.47
N GLU A 435 -7.41 23.05 3.26
CA GLU A 435 -8.87 23.24 3.20
C GLU A 435 -9.32 23.83 1.85
N GLU A 436 -8.55 24.74 1.27
CA GLU A 436 -8.79 25.29 -0.08
C GLU A 436 -8.62 24.20 -1.16
N ASP A 437 -7.57 23.39 -1.07
CA ASP A 437 -7.31 22.28 -2.00
C ASP A 437 -8.40 21.21 -1.93
N ILE A 438 -8.88 20.86 -0.73
CA ILE A 438 -10.01 19.94 -0.54
C ILE A 438 -11.27 20.51 -1.19
N LYS A 439 -11.60 21.78 -0.93
CA LYS A 439 -12.79 22.42 -1.54
C LYS A 439 -12.69 22.45 -3.06
N LYS A 440 -11.51 22.71 -3.60
CA LYS A 440 -11.27 22.69 -5.05
C LYS A 440 -11.45 21.29 -5.64
N ALA A 441 -10.92 20.26 -4.97
CA ALA A 441 -11.08 18.87 -5.38
C ALA A 441 -12.55 18.40 -5.30
N GLU A 442 -13.29 18.81 -4.26
CA GLU A 442 -14.72 18.52 -4.14
C GLU A 442 -15.54 19.20 -5.24
N GLN A 443 -15.21 20.45 -5.59
CA GLN A 443 -15.84 21.16 -6.71
C GLN A 443 -15.56 20.43 -8.04
N GLU A 444 -14.31 20.03 -8.29
CA GLU A 444 -13.93 19.30 -9.50
C GLU A 444 -14.63 17.92 -9.57
N GLU A 445 -14.74 17.19 -8.46
CA GLU A 445 -15.48 15.92 -8.42
C GLU A 445 -16.97 16.13 -8.69
N LYS A 446 -17.56 17.19 -8.13
CA LYS A 446 -18.96 17.55 -8.36
C LYS A 446 -19.21 17.92 -9.82
N GLU A 447 -18.33 18.71 -10.44
CA GLU A 447 -18.38 19.02 -11.87
C GLU A 447 -18.26 17.77 -12.73
N ARG A 448 -17.30 16.88 -12.41
CA ARG A 448 -17.14 15.60 -13.12
C ARG A 448 -18.39 14.73 -13.03
N ARG A 449 -19.01 14.64 -11.84
CA ARG A 449 -20.30 13.94 -11.65
C ARG A 449 -21.42 14.58 -12.44
N ASN A 450 -21.50 15.91 -12.48
CA ASN A 450 -22.51 16.62 -13.26
C ASN A 450 -22.34 16.36 -14.75
N ARG A 451 -21.11 16.47 -15.29
CA ARG A 451 -20.82 16.14 -16.70
C ARG A 451 -21.17 14.68 -17.03
N LEU A 452 -20.89 13.75 -16.12
CA LEU A 452 -21.29 12.34 -16.29
C LEU A 452 -22.82 12.18 -16.31
N LYS A 453 -23.53 12.85 -15.40
CA LYS A 453 -25.01 12.83 -15.37
C LYS A 453 -25.61 13.43 -16.64
N GLU A 454 -25.07 14.54 -17.13
CA GLU A 454 -25.48 15.17 -18.38
C GLU A 454 -25.22 14.24 -19.57
N SER A 455 -24.04 13.62 -19.63
CA SER A 455 -23.72 12.62 -20.66
C SER A 455 -24.67 11.43 -20.63
N LEU A 456 -24.97 10.87 -19.45
CA LEU A 456 -25.94 9.79 -19.30
C LEU A 456 -27.36 10.22 -19.66
N LYS A 457 -27.75 11.45 -19.32
CA LYS A 457 -29.05 12.01 -19.72
C LYS A 457 -29.14 12.12 -21.24
N HIS A 458 -28.11 12.64 -21.88
CA HIS A 458 -28.05 12.74 -23.34
C HIS A 458 -28.09 11.37 -24.01
N GLN A 459 -27.31 10.39 -23.51
CA GLN A 459 -27.37 9.01 -24.01
C GLN A 459 -28.77 8.40 -23.85
N ARG A 460 -29.45 8.67 -22.74
CA ARG A 460 -30.83 8.22 -22.52
C ARG A 460 -31.79 8.86 -23.51
N GLU A 461 -31.67 10.17 -23.77
CA GLU A 461 -32.47 10.90 -24.76
C GLU A 461 -32.29 10.29 -26.17
N VAL A 462 -31.04 10.06 -26.60
CA VAL A 462 -30.72 9.42 -27.88
C VAL A 462 -31.33 8.00 -27.97
N LEU A 463 -31.20 7.20 -26.92
CA LEU A 463 -31.82 5.86 -26.90
C LEU A 463 -33.34 5.92 -26.96
N THR A 464 -33.97 6.88 -26.27
CA THR A 464 -35.42 7.06 -26.36
C THR A 464 -35.87 7.48 -27.76
N GLU A 465 -35.11 8.33 -28.45
CA GLU A 465 -35.38 8.68 -29.85
C GLU A 465 -35.24 7.46 -30.76
N GLN A 466 -34.19 6.64 -30.58
CA GLN A 466 -34.01 5.42 -31.37
C GLN A 466 -35.13 4.41 -31.15
N VAL A 467 -35.59 4.23 -29.91
CA VAL A 467 -36.74 3.36 -29.60
C VAL A 467 -38.00 3.89 -30.25
N LYS A 468 -38.24 5.21 -30.18
CA LYS A 468 -39.40 5.85 -30.82
C LYS A 468 -39.34 5.70 -32.34
N GLN A 469 -38.20 5.94 -32.97
CA GLN A 469 -38.00 5.72 -34.40
C GLN A 469 -38.21 4.26 -34.80
N LYS A 470 -37.75 3.31 -33.99
CA LYS A 470 -37.96 1.87 -34.23
C LYS A 470 -39.43 1.48 -34.09
N GLN A 471 -40.16 2.04 -33.13
CA GLN A 471 -41.60 1.86 -32.99
C GLN A 471 -42.37 2.48 -34.17
N GLU A 472 -42.02 3.70 -34.59
CA GLU A 472 -42.60 4.34 -35.77
C GLU A 472 -42.30 3.54 -37.05
N PHE A 473 -41.09 3.01 -37.21
CA PHE A 473 -40.72 2.16 -38.33
C PHE A 473 -41.49 0.83 -38.32
N SER A 474 -41.67 0.21 -37.16
CA SER A 474 -42.48 -1.01 -37.01
C SER A 474 -43.96 -0.75 -37.35
N ALA A 475 -44.51 0.40 -36.95
CA ALA A 475 -45.87 0.79 -37.28
C ALA A 475 -46.03 1.05 -38.80
N LYS A 476 -45.02 1.67 -39.44
CA LYS A 476 -44.99 1.86 -40.90
C LYS A 476 -44.85 0.54 -41.67
N MET A 477 -44.06 -0.41 -41.17
CA MET A 477 -43.92 -1.75 -41.76
C MET A 477 -45.17 -2.63 -41.57
N SER A 478 -46.00 -2.34 -40.57
CA SER A 478 -47.29 -3.02 -40.38
C SER A 478 -48.38 -2.53 -41.34
N ALA A 479 -48.20 -1.37 -41.97
CA ALA A 479 -49.08 -0.90 -43.03
C ALA A 479 -48.65 -1.50 -44.37
N MET A 480 -49.60 -1.88 -45.23
CA MET A 480 -49.28 -2.25 -46.61
C MET A 480 -48.48 -1.13 -47.28
N SER A 481 -47.48 -1.50 -48.07
CA SER A 481 -46.72 -0.54 -48.87
C SER A 481 -47.68 0.27 -49.76
N GLU A 482 -47.37 1.55 -50.05
CA GLU A 482 -48.22 2.38 -50.93
C GLU A 482 -48.48 1.72 -52.30
N THR A 483 -47.54 0.90 -52.77
CA THR A 483 -47.67 0.09 -53.98
C THR A 483 -48.68 -1.05 -53.83
N GLU A 484 -48.63 -1.78 -52.72
CA GLU A 484 -49.58 -2.85 -52.38
C GLU A 484 -50.98 -2.28 -52.11
N MET A 485 -51.06 -1.11 -51.50
CA MET A 485 -52.31 -0.41 -51.23
C MET A 485 -52.99 0.07 -52.52
N LYS A 486 -52.22 0.50 -53.53
CA LYS A 486 -52.74 0.79 -54.88
C LYS A 486 -53.24 -0.48 -55.60
N LEU A 487 -52.46 -1.56 -55.54
CA LEU A 487 -52.83 -2.87 -56.13
C LEU A 487 -54.09 -3.48 -55.48
N ASN A 488 -54.25 -3.31 -54.18
CA ASN A 488 -55.40 -3.82 -53.42
C ASN A 488 -56.54 -2.79 -53.30
N SER A 489 -56.45 -1.62 -53.94
CA SER A 489 -57.40 -0.52 -53.74
C SER A 489 -58.86 -0.90 -54.03
N ASP A 490 -59.13 -1.68 -55.07
CA ASP A 490 -60.47 -2.13 -55.42
C ASP A 490 -61.02 -3.21 -54.46
N ARG A 491 -60.16 -4.04 -53.88
CA ARG A 491 -60.54 -5.01 -52.84
C ARG A 491 -60.82 -4.32 -51.50
N LEU A 492 -59.99 -3.35 -51.14
CA LEU A 492 -60.15 -2.56 -49.91
C LEU A 492 -61.41 -1.69 -49.95
N LYS A 493 -61.74 -1.08 -51.09
CA LYS A 493 -63.00 -0.35 -51.29
C LYS A 493 -64.23 -1.23 -51.11
N LYS A 494 -64.18 -2.51 -51.49
CA LYS A 494 -65.30 -3.45 -51.29
C LYS A 494 -65.45 -3.90 -49.84
N ILE A 495 -64.35 -4.00 -49.09
CA ILE A 495 -64.37 -4.41 -47.68
C ILE A 495 -64.82 -3.24 -46.77
N ASN A 496 -64.44 -1.99 -47.08
CA ASN A 496 -64.81 -0.79 -46.29
C ASN A 496 -66.22 -0.24 -46.56
N VAL A 497 -67.02 -0.86 -47.43
CA VAL A 497 -68.41 -0.46 -47.74
C VAL A 497 -69.46 -1.34 -47.01
N LEU A 498 -68.99 -2.31 -46.21
CA LEU A 498 -69.75 -2.95 -45.13
C LEU A 498 -69.36 -2.30 -43.80
#